data_AF-A0A497QPF5-F1
#
_entry.id   AF-A0A497QPF5-F1
#
_cell.length_a   1.000
_cell.length_b   1.000
_cell.length_c   1.000
_cell.angle_alpha   90.00
_cell.angle_beta   90.00
_cell.angle_gamma   90.00
#
_symmetry.space_group_name_H-M   'P 1'
#
loop_
_entity.id
_entity.type
_entity.pdbx_description
1 polymer ?
#
loop_
_entity_poly.entity_id
_entity_poly.type
_entity_poly.pdbx_seq_one_letter_code
_entity_poly.pdbx_strand_id
1 'polypeptide(L)'
;MRIGYASPENDEGPRRVETRFFFGRTKLTDPQVFRMKISPTNMDDDAKISYFNSYLTVDESGSEIFYRTFSVDFDPAAELQVTSIPRQAKISYNFGHSAGRSTEISFRAQGGALDNIIQRFVIDPLPEYMSFDLTVLGERSFTYESDQSYSVTYMVDSVQDGNLVKLDLEELPTRMKVSWGLKLNLLEKSCSGVIDLDMSSDIGAARLYLQGSEKPFISVNHFPKKFLLKGYLDVTSLYGYVSLSVNADDTTTVSVPLAFDKWEITANLRINHGYGRVSFDLPSGESPHVMLGLDTNGGSLFGLDVIVTDTSIDKDVLSITVEALATDDLMISFDNNGGKIENVVFNGLITKLLNLYVAVDFKGINFDLEGSWDIGDGCEFSIKANQEMSLNLDELEFDGMKLSGTLALHPDSSVQVEWDRDKQGFFMISSHAIDVDTAVDFTFVDQNSNQVNIYAKLVLNPNCIVKFDWDWDQTGHFTVFTNEFLKELQFKVGYKYSPEQQEYQYGFNIQAQDVSIIRTIQWDTENGIVPRIWILGDEPLPGDWDVWLLWNYDWYEVK
;
A
#
# COMPACT_ATOMS: atom_id res chain seq x y z
N MET A 1 29.96 46.90 -12.85
CA MET A 1 29.37 46.26 -11.66
C MET A 1 29.53 47.22 -10.50
N ARG A 2 28.47 47.50 -9.75
CA ARG A 2 28.51 48.21 -8.47
C ARG A 2 28.04 47.24 -7.38
N ILE A 3 28.66 47.32 -6.21
CA ILE A 3 28.34 46.53 -5.01
C ILE A 3 28.17 47.53 -3.87
N GLY A 4 27.15 47.36 -3.05
CA GLY A 4 26.93 48.17 -1.86
C GLY A 4 26.01 47.49 -0.85
N TYR A 5 25.83 48.15 0.28
CA TYR A 5 24.88 47.77 1.31
C TYR A 5 24.16 49.00 1.83
N ALA A 6 22.96 48.81 2.39
CA ALA A 6 22.15 49.83 3.05
C ALA A 6 21.48 49.24 4.30
N SER A 7 21.15 50.10 5.26
CA SER A 7 20.20 49.82 6.34
C SER A 7 18.91 50.61 6.11
N PRO A 8 17.79 50.24 6.77
CA PRO A 8 16.57 51.03 6.76
C PRO A 8 16.77 52.46 7.29
N GLU A 9 15.88 53.38 6.92
CA GLU A 9 15.90 54.73 7.46
C GLU A 9 15.65 54.71 8.98
N ASN A 10 16.56 55.34 9.72
CA ASN A 10 16.63 55.45 11.20
C ASN A 10 17.29 54.28 11.96
N ASP A 11 17.75 53.21 11.28
CA ASP A 11 18.55 52.14 11.92
C ASP A 11 20.07 52.44 11.82
N GLU A 12 20.84 52.18 12.89
CA GLU A 12 22.32 52.18 12.83
C GLU A 12 22.81 51.00 11.97
N GLY A 13 22.96 51.23 10.66
CA GLY A 13 23.53 50.25 9.74
C GLY A 13 24.99 49.89 10.07
N PRO A 14 25.47 48.73 9.59
CA PRO A 14 26.82 48.25 9.90
C PRO A 14 27.89 49.27 9.53
N ARG A 15 28.69 49.66 10.53
CA ARG A 15 29.81 50.61 10.36
C ARG A 15 30.86 50.12 9.36
N ARG A 16 30.91 48.81 9.14
CA ARG A 16 31.69 48.15 8.09
C ARG A 16 31.07 46.82 7.74
N VAL A 17 30.97 46.55 6.44
CA VAL A 17 30.75 45.21 5.91
C VAL A 17 31.98 44.76 5.13
N GLU A 18 32.47 43.56 5.40
CA GLU A 18 33.51 42.93 4.61
C GLU A 18 32.90 41.94 3.62
N THR A 19 33.07 42.21 2.33
CA THR A 19 32.71 41.27 1.25
C THR A 19 33.96 40.68 0.63
N ARG A 20 34.09 39.34 0.61
CA ARG A 20 35.18 38.62 -0.07
C ARG A 20 34.60 37.76 -1.18
N PHE A 21 35.18 37.87 -2.38
CA PHE A 21 34.83 37.03 -3.52
C PHE A 21 36.04 36.19 -3.95
N PHE A 22 35.80 34.92 -4.23
CA PHE A 22 36.79 34.00 -4.79
C PHE A 22 36.20 33.21 -5.96
N PHE A 23 36.97 33.11 -7.04
CA PHE A 23 36.67 32.29 -8.21
C PHE A 23 37.87 31.42 -8.57
N GLY A 24 37.77 30.12 -8.35
CA GLY A 24 38.72 29.15 -8.90
C GLY A 24 38.39 28.87 -10.36
N ARG A 25 39.32 29.15 -11.29
CA ARG A 25 39.14 28.98 -12.74
C ARG A 25 40.39 28.38 -13.38
N THR A 26 40.20 27.46 -14.32
CA THR A 26 41.22 27.06 -15.31
C THR A 26 41.01 27.76 -16.66
N LYS A 27 39.79 28.23 -16.95
CA LYS A 27 39.44 29.12 -18.08
C LYS A 27 38.40 30.15 -17.65
N LEU A 28 38.34 31.30 -18.34
CA LEU A 28 37.44 32.40 -17.97
C LEU A 28 35.96 31.99 -17.94
N THR A 29 35.56 31.02 -18.77
CA THR A 29 34.21 30.50 -18.96
C THR A 29 33.88 29.26 -18.10
N ASP A 30 34.80 28.83 -17.22
CA ASP A 30 34.71 27.54 -16.51
C ASP A 30 35.04 27.69 -15.02
N PRO A 31 34.09 28.19 -14.20
CA PRO A 31 34.27 28.31 -12.76
C PRO A 31 34.21 26.93 -12.08
N GLN A 32 35.32 26.51 -11.49
CA GLN A 32 35.40 25.26 -10.73
C GLN A 32 34.90 25.43 -9.30
N VAL A 33 35.14 26.60 -8.68
CA VAL A 33 34.63 26.94 -7.34
C VAL A 33 34.27 28.42 -7.30
N PHE A 34 33.07 28.73 -6.82
CA PHE A 34 32.64 30.07 -6.42
C PHE A 34 32.59 30.14 -4.89
N ARG A 35 33.14 31.21 -4.30
CA ARG A 35 32.86 31.56 -2.90
C ARG A 35 32.56 33.04 -2.78
N MET A 36 31.52 33.36 -2.01
CA MET A 36 31.19 34.71 -1.58
C MET A 36 31.05 34.68 -0.06
N LYS A 37 31.81 35.53 0.62
CA LYS A 37 31.64 35.82 2.04
C LYS A 37 31.12 37.23 2.21
N ILE A 38 30.08 37.37 3.02
CA ILE A 38 29.45 38.61 3.43
C ILE A 38 29.50 38.62 4.96
N SER A 39 30.36 39.47 5.53
CA SER A 39 30.58 39.58 6.98
C SER A 39 30.31 41.01 7.42
N PRO A 40 29.08 41.35 7.87
CA PRO A 40 28.83 42.60 8.56
C PRO A 40 29.53 42.61 9.93
N THR A 41 29.90 43.78 10.45
CA THR A 41 30.66 43.88 11.72
C THR A 41 30.16 45.04 12.59
N ASN A 42 30.09 44.81 13.91
CA ASN A 42 29.58 45.74 14.92
C ASN A 42 28.15 46.22 14.59
N MET A 43 27.20 45.29 14.64
CA MET A 43 25.76 45.56 14.56
C MET A 43 25.09 45.12 15.86
N ASP A 44 23.89 45.64 16.10
CA ASP A 44 22.96 45.04 17.05
C ASP A 44 22.37 43.74 16.48
N ASP A 45 22.03 42.77 17.33
CA ASP A 45 21.60 41.44 16.88
C ASP A 45 20.29 41.45 16.06
N ASP A 46 19.49 42.52 16.17
CA ASP A 46 18.22 42.74 15.45
C ASP A 46 18.37 43.68 14.22
N ALA A 47 19.59 44.14 13.89
CA ALA A 47 19.83 45.07 12.80
C ALA A 47 19.47 44.45 11.44
N LYS A 48 19.04 45.25 10.46
CA LYS A 48 18.67 44.80 9.11
C LYS A 48 19.67 45.25 8.07
N ILE A 49 19.92 44.43 7.05
CA ILE A 49 20.82 44.80 5.95
C ILE A 49 20.30 44.41 4.57
N SER A 50 20.30 45.39 3.67
CA SER A 50 20.09 45.23 2.24
C SER A 50 21.42 45.20 1.51
N TYR A 51 21.81 44.07 0.94
CA TYR A 51 22.90 43.98 -0.03
C TYR A 51 22.39 44.27 -1.42
N PHE A 52 23.07 45.13 -2.19
CA PHE A 52 22.69 45.39 -3.57
C PHE A 52 23.87 45.30 -4.53
N ASN A 53 23.59 44.73 -5.70
CA ASN A 53 24.50 44.61 -6.82
C ASN A 53 23.83 45.14 -8.08
N SER A 54 24.52 45.96 -8.87
CA SER A 54 24.01 46.35 -10.19
C SER A 54 25.02 46.17 -11.32
N TYR A 55 24.48 45.80 -12.48
CA TYR A 55 25.20 45.55 -13.71
C TYR A 55 24.61 46.39 -14.85
N LEU A 56 25.50 46.93 -15.66
CA LEU A 56 25.20 47.82 -16.79
C LEU A 56 25.95 47.28 -18.00
N THR A 57 25.23 47.00 -19.08
CA THR A 57 25.78 46.74 -20.42
C THR A 57 25.59 47.99 -21.26
N VAL A 58 26.66 48.43 -21.91
CA VAL A 58 26.62 49.47 -22.94
C VAL A 58 27.02 48.89 -24.30
N ASP A 59 26.53 49.50 -25.37
CA ASP A 59 26.91 49.16 -26.74
C ASP A 59 28.26 49.79 -27.15
N GLU A 60 28.67 49.58 -28.40
CA GLU A 60 29.89 50.16 -28.96
C GLU A 60 29.88 51.70 -29.03
N SER A 61 28.70 52.33 -28.93
CA SER A 61 28.54 53.79 -28.83
C SER A 61 28.60 54.32 -27.39
N GLY A 62 28.61 53.43 -26.39
CA GLY A 62 28.47 53.78 -24.98
C GLY A 62 27.03 54.00 -24.52
N SER A 63 26.04 53.69 -25.36
CA SER A 63 24.62 53.76 -25.00
C SER A 63 24.22 52.55 -24.14
N GLU A 64 23.40 52.78 -23.11
CA GLU A 64 22.88 51.72 -22.25
C GLU A 64 21.97 50.77 -23.05
N ILE A 65 22.37 49.48 -23.13
CA ILE A 65 21.54 48.41 -23.67
C ILE A 65 20.67 47.81 -22.56
N PHE A 66 21.24 47.67 -21.37
CA PHE A 66 20.67 46.87 -20.30
C PHE A 66 21.23 47.29 -18.94
N TYR A 67 20.34 47.65 -18.03
CA TYR A 67 20.66 47.84 -16.61
C TYR A 67 19.82 46.89 -15.77
N ARG A 68 20.45 46.27 -14.77
CA ARG A 68 19.78 45.39 -13.81
C ARG A 68 20.38 45.54 -12.43
N THR A 69 19.50 45.63 -11.43
CA THR A 69 19.84 45.64 -10.00
C THR A 69 19.28 44.38 -9.36
N PHE A 70 20.01 43.85 -8.39
CA PHE A 70 19.58 42.78 -7.50
C PHE A 70 19.78 43.25 -6.07
N SER A 71 18.82 43.01 -5.17
CA SER A 71 19.02 43.12 -3.74
C SER A 71 18.73 41.82 -3.00
N VAL A 72 19.43 41.64 -1.89
CA VAL A 72 19.20 40.58 -0.90
C VAL A 72 19.15 41.24 0.46
N ASP A 73 17.97 41.24 1.05
CA ASP A 73 17.68 41.85 2.35
C ASP A 73 17.67 40.74 3.42
N PHE A 74 18.31 40.98 4.57
CA PHE A 74 18.36 40.07 5.71
C PHE A 74 17.78 40.75 6.96
N ASP A 75 16.88 40.06 7.65
CA ASP A 75 16.15 40.53 8.83
C ASP A 75 15.98 39.38 9.86
N PRO A 76 16.81 39.28 10.90
CA PRO A 76 17.98 40.12 11.18
C PRO A 76 19.17 39.84 10.24
N ALA A 77 20.15 40.73 10.31
CA ALA A 77 21.32 40.73 9.45
C ALA A 77 22.28 39.58 9.76
N ALA A 78 22.28 38.54 8.92
CA ALA A 78 23.19 37.41 9.03
C ALA A 78 24.57 37.67 8.38
N GLU A 79 25.62 37.10 8.97
CA GLU A 79 26.85 36.81 8.22
C GLU A 79 26.59 35.61 7.30
N LEU A 80 26.90 35.71 6.00
CA LEU A 80 26.70 34.61 5.05
C LEU A 80 27.98 34.27 4.29
N GLN A 81 28.38 33.01 4.32
CA GLN A 81 29.39 32.45 3.42
C GLN A 81 28.79 31.38 2.49
N VAL A 82 28.61 31.72 1.22
CA VAL A 82 28.22 30.78 0.16
C VAL A 82 29.49 30.16 -0.45
N THR A 83 29.53 28.83 -0.54
CA THR A 83 30.49 28.08 -1.36
C THR A 83 29.72 27.21 -2.35
N SER A 84 29.94 27.40 -3.65
CA SER A 84 29.33 26.59 -4.71
C SER A 84 30.38 25.96 -5.60
N ILE A 85 30.15 24.70 -5.99
CA ILE A 85 30.94 23.93 -6.95
C ILE A 85 29.98 23.56 -8.10
N PRO A 86 29.74 24.45 -9.08
CA PRO A 86 28.63 24.29 -10.04
C PRO A 86 28.71 22.99 -10.85
N ARG A 87 29.92 22.55 -11.21
CA ARG A 87 30.18 21.28 -11.93
C ARG A 87 29.77 20.02 -11.16
N GLN A 88 29.62 20.11 -9.85
CA GLN A 88 29.20 19.01 -8.99
C GLN A 88 27.80 19.27 -8.39
N ALA A 89 27.15 20.39 -8.75
CA ALA A 89 25.89 20.86 -8.18
C ALA A 89 25.86 20.84 -6.63
N LYS A 90 27.02 21.15 -6.02
CA LYS A 90 27.16 21.30 -4.57
C LYS A 90 27.11 22.77 -4.19
N ILE A 91 26.37 23.09 -3.13
CA ILE A 91 26.32 24.41 -2.54
C ILE A 91 26.19 24.30 -1.02
N SER A 92 27.06 24.99 -0.30
CA SER A 92 26.97 25.13 1.15
C SER A 92 26.92 26.60 1.54
N TYR A 93 26.11 26.87 2.56
CA TYR A 93 25.97 28.15 3.21
C TYR A 93 26.43 27.97 4.66
N ASN A 94 27.20 28.92 5.17
CA ASN A 94 27.51 29.01 6.58
C ASN A 94 26.98 30.36 7.02
N PHE A 95 26.07 30.35 7.98
CA PHE A 95 25.54 31.56 8.58
C PHE A 95 26.28 31.75 9.90
N GLY A 96 27.01 32.86 10.01
CA GLY A 96 27.88 33.12 11.17
C GLY A 96 27.08 33.80 12.28
N HIS A 97 27.35 35.10 12.44
CA HIS A 97 26.49 35.98 13.23
C HIS A 97 25.01 35.86 12.79
N SER A 98 24.11 35.87 13.79
CA SER A 98 22.64 35.68 13.70
C SER A 98 22.13 34.26 13.44
N ALA A 99 22.98 33.23 13.42
CA ALA A 99 22.52 31.85 13.54
C ALA A 99 21.78 31.59 14.87
N GLY A 100 20.88 30.61 14.88
CA GLY A 100 20.00 30.30 16.02
C GLY A 100 18.78 31.22 16.17
N ARG A 101 18.53 32.15 15.23
CA ARG A 101 17.41 33.10 15.26
C ARG A 101 16.55 32.99 13.99
N SER A 102 15.23 33.17 14.12
CA SER A 102 14.33 33.31 12.98
C SER A 102 14.81 34.46 12.07
N THR A 103 15.00 34.19 10.78
CA THR A 103 15.57 35.16 9.82
C THR A 103 14.80 35.16 8.51
N GLU A 104 14.30 36.33 8.09
CA GLU A 104 13.79 36.56 6.73
C GLU A 104 14.93 36.96 5.78
N ILE A 105 14.98 36.29 4.63
CA ILE A 105 15.85 36.60 3.50
C ILE A 105 14.97 36.97 2.30
N SER A 106 14.99 38.24 1.90
CA SER A 106 14.19 38.81 0.80
C SER A 106 15.09 39.06 -0.43
N PHE A 107 14.89 38.33 -1.52
CA PHE A 107 15.56 38.55 -2.81
C PHE A 107 14.67 39.35 -3.76
N ARG A 108 15.22 40.42 -4.36
CA ARG A 108 14.53 41.26 -5.36
C ARG A 108 15.40 41.46 -6.58
N ALA A 109 14.81 41.42 -7.77
CA ALA A 109 15.44 41.88 -9.00
C ALA A 109 14.69 43.09 -9.56
N GLN A 110 15.43 44.07 -10.08
CA GLN A 110 14.89 45.24 -10.79
C GLN A 110 15.58 45.38 -12.15
N GLY A 111 14.80 45.62 -13.20
CA GLY A 111 15.19 45.60 -14.60
C GLY A 111 14.99 44.22 -15.27
N GLY A 112 14.26 44.22 -16.40
CA GLY A 112 13.98 43.04 -17.22
C GLY A 112 12.71 42.28 -16.79
N ALA A 113 12.57 41.03 -17.24
CA ALA A 113 11.32 40.26 -17.08
C ALA A 113 10.94 39.87 -15.64
N LEU A 114 11.74 40.22 -14.63
CA LEU A 114 11.49 39.91 -13.20
C LEU A 114 11.42 41.19 -12.33
N ASP A 115 11.21 42.37 -12.92
CA ASP A 115 11.31 43.71 -12.27
C ASP A 115 10.39 43.93 -11.05
N ASN A 116 9.41 43.04 -10.84
CA ASN A 116 8.39 43.15 -9.80
C ASN A 116 8.17 41.85 -9.00
N ILE A 117 9.15 40.92 -9.03
CA ILE A 117 9.09 39.68 -8.25
C ILE A 117 10.05 39.75 -7.06
N ILE A 118 9.51 39.56 -5.86
CA ILE A 118 10.26 39.39 -4.61
C ILE A 118 10.10 37.94 -4.18
N GLN A 119 11.21 37.28 -3.85
CA GLN A 119 11.22 35.95 -3.24
C GLN A 119 11.62 36.11 -1.77
N ARG A 120 10.83 35.60 -0.84
CA ARG A 120 11.14 35.61 0.60
C ARG A 120 11.38 34.20 1.11
N PHE A 121 12.33 34.06 2.01
CA PHE A 121 12.58 32.84 2.77
C PHE A 121 12.62 33.21 4.25
N VAL A 122 11.70 32.72 5.07
CA VAL A 122 11.79 32.79 6.53
C VAL A 122 12.35 31.46 7.01
N ILE A 123 13.47 31.47 7.71
CA ILE A 123 14.14 30.27 8.24
C ILE A 123 14.17 30.37 9.77
N ASP A 124 13.60 29.39 10.47
CA ASP A 124 13.42 29.45 11.93
C ASP A 124 13.74 28.11 12.63
N PRO A 125 14.80 28.05 13.46
CA PRO A 125 15.90 29.02 13.56
C PRO A 125 16.79 29.00 12.31
N LEU A 126 17.49 30.10 11.99
CA LEU A 126 18.54 30.09 10.96
C LEU A 126 19.69 29.16 11.39
N PRO A 127 20.03 28.09 10.63
CA PRO A 127 21.11 27.18 10.99
C PRO A 127 22.49 27.84 10.90
N GLU A 128 23.51 27.38 11.65
CA GLU A 128 24.90 27.83 11.45
C GLU A 128 25.45 27.34 10.09
N TYR A 129 24.96 26.20 9.61
CA TYR A 129 25.43 25.51 8.43
C TYR A 129 24.27 24.82 7.70
N MET A 130 24.21 24.98 6.38
CA MET A 130 23.38 24.12 5.53
C MET A 130 24.15 23.77 4.26
N SER A 131 24.03 22.54 3.78
CA SER A 131 24.70 22.07 2.57
C SER A 131 23.77 21.20 1.75
N PHE A 132 23.87 21.36 0.42
CA PHE A 132 23.12 20.65 -0.59
C PHE A 132 24.08 20.06 -1.62
N ASP A 133 23.92 18.79 -1.91
CA ASP A 133 24.69 18.03 -2.90
C ASP A 133 23.70 17.30 -3.81
N LEU A 134 23.48 17.84 -5.01
CA LEU A 134 22.55 17.29 -5.99
C LEU A 134 23.31 16.58 -7.12
N THR A 135 23.68 15.32 -6.90
CA THR A 135 24.38 14.51 -7.90
C THR A 135 23.39 13.90 -8.90
N VAL A 136 22.95 14.71 -9.88
CA VAL A 136 21.99 14.31 -10.94
C VAL A 136 22.59 13.29 -11.92
N LEU A 137 23.91 13.38 -12.19
CA LEU A 137 24.63 12.48 -13.10
C LEU A 137 25.46 11.49 -12.29
N GLY A 138 25.23 10.19 -12.50
CA GLY A 138 25.87 9.12 -11.73
C GLY A 138 24.90 8.54 -10.70
N GLU A 139 25.13 8.81 -9.41
CA GLU A 139 24.42 8.17 -8.29
C GLU A 139 22.94 8.57 -8.14
N ARG A 140 22.47 9.61 -8.85
CA ARG A 140 21.08 10.10 -8.82
C ARG A 140 20.59 10.30 -7.39
N SER A 141 21.30 11.16 -6.68
CA SER A 141 21.09 11.39 -5.25
C SER A 141 21.02 12.88 -4.93
N PHE A 142 20.27 13.19 -3.88
CA PHE A 142 20.24 14.47 -3.20
C PHE A 142 20.65 14.22 -1.75
N THR A 143 21.72 14.86 -1.32
CA THR A 143 22.10 14.90 0.10
C THR A 143 21.95 16.32 0.60
N TYR A 144 21.25 16.47 1.71
CA TYR A 144 21.12 17.70 2.46
C TYR A 144 21.57 17.46 3.90
N GLU A 145 22.33 18.41 4.44
CA GLU A 145 22.87 18.39 5.80
C GLU A 145 22.77 19.79 6.42
N SER A 146 22.46 19.85 7.72
CA SER A 146 22.49 21.06 8.54
C SER A 146 22.91 20.72 9.97
N ASP A 147 23.41 21.71 10.72
CA ASP A 147 23.77 21.60 12.13
C ASP A 147 22.55 21.39 13.05
N GLN A 148 21.38 21.88 12.66
CA GLN A 148 20.15 21.81 13.46
C GLN A 148 18.91 21.62 12.58
N SER A 149 17.79 21.25 13.21
CA SER A 149 16.48 21.23 12.55
C SER A 149 15.90 22.64 12.51
N TYR A 150 15.22 22.99 11.42
CA TYR A 150 14.57 24.29 11.25
C TYR A 150 13.32 24.18 10.38
N SER A 151 12.42 25.14 10.52
CA SER A 151 11.30 25.34 9.60
C SER A 151 11.68 26.38 8.54
N VAL A 152 11.22 26.21 7.30
CA VAL A 152 11.41 27.20 6.22
C VAL A 152 10.11 27.50 5.49
N THR A 153 9.75 28.79 5.48
CA THR A 153 8.68 29.34 4.67
C THR A 153 9.27 30.04 3.45
N TYR A 154 8.98 29.54 2.24
CA TYR A 154 9.26 30.24 0.98
C TYR A 154 7.99 30.95 0.47
N MET A 155 8.11 32.20 0.03
CA MET A 155 7.03 33.00 -0.54
C MET A 155 7.50 33.69 -1.81
N VAL A 156 6.62 33.79 -2.82
CA VAL A 156 6.84 34.62 -4.01
C VAL A 156 5.79 35.72 -4.03
N ASP A 157 6.21 36.98 -3.96
CA ASP A 157 5.34 38.14 -4.16
C ASP A 157 5.55 38.71 -5.56
N SER A 158 4.50 38.71 -6.40
CA SER A 158 4.46 39.54 -7.61
C SER A 158 3.71 40.83 -7.32
N VAL A 159 4.41 41.98 -7.41
CA VAL A 159 3.82 43.31 -7.23
C VAL A 159 2.89 43.70 -8.40
N GLN A 160 3.00 43.02 -9.55
CA GLN A 160 2.17 43.29 -10.73
C GLN A 160 0.96 42.35 -10.88
N ASP A 161 1.09 41.07 -10.51
CA ASP A 161 0.06 40.05 -10.80
C ASP A 161 -0.51 39.35 -9.56
N GLY A 162 -0.12 39.76 -8.35
CA GLY A 162 -0.71 39.29 -7.07
C GLY A 162 -0.40 37.84 -6.68
N ASN A 163 0.09 37.01 -7.60
CA ASN A 163 0.38 35.58 -7.41
C ASN A 163 1.30 35.31 -6.20
N LEU A 164 0.70 35.11 -5.02
CA LEU A 164 1.35 34.57 -3.83
C LEU A 164 1.23 33.06 -3.84
N VAL A 165 2.38 32.39 -3.88
CA VAL A 165 2.49 30.96 -3.54
C VAL A 165 3.40 30.89 -2.32
N LYS A 166 2.87 30.37 -1.20
CA LYS A 166 3.64 30.07 0.02
C LYS A 166 3.89 28.56 0.04
N LEU A 167 5.16 28.15 0.11
CA LEU A 167 5.57 26.80 0.50
C LEU A 167 6.08 26.87 1.94
N ASP A 168 5.61 25.97 2.78
CA ASP A 168 5.90 25.94 4.21
C ASP A 168 6.40 24.54 4.56
N LEU A 169 7.64 24.44 5.06
CA LEU A 169 8.24 23.18 5.50
C LEU A 169 8.54 23.30 7.00
N GLU A 170 7.90 22.48 7.83
CA GLU A 170 8.09 22.49 9.28
C GLU A 170 9.03 21.36 9.71
N GLU A 171 9.94 21.66 10.65
CA GLU A 171 10.86 20.67 11.27
C GLU A 171 11.67 19.87 10.24
N LEU A 172 12.38 20.54 9.34
CA LEU A 172 13.29 19.85 8.41
C LEU A 172 14.40 19.11 9.19
N PRO A 173 14.73 17.87 8.82
CA PRO A 173 15.76 17.08 9.50
C PRO A 173 17.15 17.71 9.41
N THR A 174 18.07 17.33 10.30
CA THR A 174 19.50 17.71 10.22
C THR A 174 20.22 17.01 9.08
N ARG A 175 19.70 15.85 8.62
CA ARG A 175 20.21 15.14 7.46
C ARG A 175 19.07 14.53 6.66
N MET A 176 19.12 14.69 5.34
CA MET A 176 18.28 13.98 4.38
C MET A 176 19.17 13.40 3.29
N LYS A 177 19.04 12.10 3.03
CA LYS A 177 19.58 11.47 1.82
C LYS A 177 18.43 10.88 1.03
N VAL A 178 18.21 11.41 -0.16
CA VAL A 178 17.31 10.85 -1.17
C VAL A 178 18.17 10.23 -2.27
N SER A 179 17.83 9.03 -2.72
CA SER A 179 18.38 8.46 -3.95
C SER A 179 17.28 7.83 -4.78
N TRP A 180 17.39 7.95 -6.11
CA TRP A 180 16.36 7.45 -7.02
C TRP A 180 16.97 6.76 -8.24
N GLY A 181 16.44 5.59 -8.55
CA GLY A 181 16.84 4.78 -9.69
C GLY A 181 15.69 4.61 -10.67
N LEU A 182 16.01 4.68 -11.95
CA LEU A 182 15.16 4.21 -13.03
C LEU A 182 16.06 3.47 -14.03
N LYS A 183 15.80 2.18 -14.21
CA LYS A 183 16.44 1.33 -15.21
C LYS A 183 15.36 0.93 -16.21
N LEU A 184 15.61 1.18 -17.48
CA LEU A 184 14.75 0.78 -18.60
C LEU A 184 15.57 -0.15 -19.49
N ASN A 185 15.04 -1.34 -19.80
CA ASN A 185 15.57 -2.20 -20.85
C ASN A 185 14.57 -2.26 -22.00
N LEU A 186 14.85 -1.51 -23.06
CA LEU A 186 13.98 -1.42 -24.24
C LEU A 186 13.99 -2.71 -25.11
N LEU A 187 14.99 -3.59 -24.93
CA LEU A 187 15.08 -4.86 -25.66
C LEU A 187 14.27 -5.96 -24.96
N GLU A 188 14.36 -6.04 -23.64
CA GLU A 188 13.57 -6.97 -22.79
C GLU A 188 12.16 -6.43 -22.48
N LYS A 189 11.86 -5.17 -22.82
CA LYS A 189 10.66 -4.42 -22.42
C LYS A 189 10.39 -4.41 -20.91
N SER A 190 11.45 -4.30 -20.10
CA SER A 190 11.35 -4.23 -18.64
C SER A 190 11.75 -2.87 -18.07
N CYS A 191 11.14 -2.49 -16.95
CA CYS A 191 11.48 -1.29 -16.20
C CYS A 191 11.56 -1.59 -14.69
N SER A 192 12.46 -0.90 -13.99
CA SER A 192 12.54 -0.94 -12.54
C SER A 192 12.81 0.45 -11.95
N GLY A 193 12.00 0.85 -10.98
CA GLY A 193 12.14 2.08 -10.21
C GLY A 193 12.57 1.80 -8.77
N VAL A 194 13.32 2.73 -8.18
CA VAL A 194 13.54 2.79 -6.72
C VAL A 194 13.56 4.25 -6.27
N ILE A 195 12.96 4.53 -5.12
CA ILE A 195 13.10 5.77 -4.36
C ILE A 195 13.45 5.36 -2.92
N ASP A 196 14.59 5.84 -2.44
CA ASP A 196 15.12 5.56 -1.10
C ASP A 196 15.38 6.89 -0.38
N LEU A 197 14.71 7.08 0.75
CA LEU A 197 14.75 8.26 1.61
C LEU A 197 15.21 7.84 3.00
N ASP A 198 16.35 8.38 3.43
CA ASP A 198 16.96 8.19 4.76
C ASP A 198 17.18 9.57 5.41
N MET A 199 16.35 9.90 6.40
CA MET A 199 16.41 11.15 7.15
C MET A 199 16.72 10.93 8.63
N SER A 200 17.25 11.96 9.30
CA SER A 200 17.50 11.93 10.75
C SER A 200 16.22 11.90 11.61
N SER A 201 15.14 12.46 11.08
CA SER A 201 13.83 12.63 11.70
C SER A 201 12.76 12.80 10.62
N ASP A 202 11.50 12.67 10.99
CA ASP A 202 10.36 12.98 10.11
C ASP A 202 10.35 14.49 9.80
N ILE A 203 9.70 14.90 8.70
CA ILE A 203 9.37 16.32 8.45
C ILE A 203 7.98 16.57 9.04
N GLY A 204 7.86 17.53 9.96
CA GLY A 204 6.60 17.83 10.65
C GLY A 204 5.47 18.14 9.67
N ALA A 205 5.72 19.01 8.69
CA ALA A 205 4.80 19.24 7.58
C ALA A 205 5.46 19.81 6.32
N ALA A 206 4.80 19.60 5.17
CA ALA A 206 5.05 20.27 3.91
C ALA A 206 3.71 20.79 3.34
N ARG A 207 3.56 22.12 3.27
CA ARG A 207 2.28 22.77 2.95
C ARG A 207 2.44 23.81 1.84
N LEU A 208 1.58 23.71 0.83
CA LEU A 208 1.50 24.65 -0.29
C LEU A 208 0.21 25.46 -0.18
N TYR A 209 0.30 26.78 -0.14
CA TYR A 209 -0.84 27.69 -0.08
C TYR A 209 -0.98 28.47 -1.39
N LEU A 210 -2.23 28.61 -1.83
CA LEU A 210 -2.61 29.56 -2.88
C LEU A 210 -2.82 30.96 -2.30
N GLN A 211 -2.76 31.97 -3.18
CA GLN A 211 -2.85 33.39 -2.81
C GLN A 211 -4.03 33.70 -1.89
N GLY A 212 -3.74 34.38 -0.78
CA GLY A 212 -4.76 34.87 0.17
C GLY A 212 -5.48 33.78 0.98
N SER A 213 -5.11 32.51 0.85
CA SER A 213 -5.70 31.42 1.62
C SER A 213 -4.95 31.21 2.94
N GLU A 214 -5.65 31.31 4.06
CA GLU A 214 -5.14 30.87 5.38
C GLU A 214 -5.05 29.33 5.49
N LYS A 215 -5.70 28.60 4.57
CA LYS A 215 -5.66 27.13 4.50
C LYS A 215 -4.74 26.66 3.37
N PRO A 216 -3.96 25.59 3.58
CA PRO A 216 -3.13 25.02 2.52
C PRO A 216 -4.02 24.40 1.43
N PHE A 217 -3.57 24.51 0.19
CA PHE A 217 -4.14 23.83 -0.98
C PHE A 217 -3.66 22.38 -1.06
N ILE A 218 -2.39 22.12 -0.69
CA ILE A 218 -1.84 20.78 -0.47
C ILE A 218 -1.14 20.81 0.89
N SER A 219 -1.37 19.81 1.73
CA SER A 219 -0.69 19.64 3.02
C SER A 219 -0.35 18.17 3.21
N VAL A 220 0.93 17.88 3.40
CA VAL A 220 1.44 16.59 3.88
C VAL A 220 1.96 16.84 5.29
N ASN A 221 1.56 16.05 6.27
CA ASN A 221 2.08 16.13 7.65
C ASN A 221 2.74 14.79 7.99
N HIS A 222 3.70 14.79 8.92
CA HIS A 222 4.46 13.60 9.34
C HIS A 222 5.09 12.84 8.16
N PHE A 223 5.92 13.53 7.35
CA PHE A 223 6.60 12.89 6.23
C PHE A 223 7.73 11.97 6.77
N PRO A 224 7.70 10.65 6.49
CA PRO A 224 8.38 9.67 7.33
C PRO A 224 9.90 9.67 7.20
N LYS A 225 10.62 9.56 8.32
CA LYS A 225 12.10 9.52 8.37
C LYS A 225 12.74 8.47 7.47
N LYS A 226 12.07 7.33 7.23
CA LYS A 226 12.51 6.34 6.25
C LYS A 226 11.39 5.90 5.35
N PHE A 227 11.68 5.88 4.05
CA PHE A 227 10.79 5.45 3.00
C PHE A 227 11.61 4.80 1.89
N LEU A 228 11.31 3.54 1.57
CA LEU A 228 11.92 2.79 0.49
C LEU A 228 10.81 2.20 -0.38
N LEU A 229 10.62 2.79 -1.55
CA LEU A 229 9.69 2.32 -2.59
C LEU A 229 10.49 1.67 -3.71
N LYS A 230 10.07 0.48 -4.14
CA LYS A 230 10.60 -0.25 -5.29
C LYS A 230 9.43 -0.67 -6.19
N GLY A 231 9.63 -0.55 -7.50
CA GLY A 231 8.68 -1.02 -8.50
C GLY A 231 9.41 -1.76 -9.63
N TYR A 232 8.79 -2.81 -10.15
CA TYR A 232 9.28 -3.56 -11.30
C TYR A 232 8.10 -3.96 -12.20
N LEU A 233 8.33 -3.92 -13.52
CA LEU A 233 7.43 -4.45 -14.52
C LEU A 233 8.25 -5.01 -15.69
N ASP A 234 7.91 -6.22 -16.12
CA ASP A 234 8.31 -6.79 -17.40
C ASP A 234 7.07 -6.96 -18.29
N VAL A 235 7.01 -6.24 -19.40
CA VAL A 235 5.86 -6.27 -20.33
C VAL A 235 5.85 -7.51 -21.22
N THR A 236 6.96 -8.23 -21.34
CA THR A 236 7.04 -9.45 -22.14
C THR A 236 6.40 -10.63 -21.40
N SER A 237 6.73 -10.78 -20.11
CA SER A 237 6.14 -11.79 -19.23
C SER A 237 4.84 -11.36 -18.55
N LEU A 238 4.53 -10.05 -18.49
CA LEU A 238 3.45 -9.47 -17.69
C LEU A 238 3.59 -9.71 -16.17
N TYR A 239 4.82 -9.92 -15.72
CA TYR A 239 5.18 -9.99 -14.31
C TYR A 239 5.54 -8.61 -13.75
N GLY A 240 5.06 -8.30 -12.55
CA GLY A 240 5.33 -7.04 -11.86
C GLY A 240 5.30 -7.16 -10.34
N TYR A 241 5.90 -6.17 -9.66
CA TYR A 241 5.74 -5.99 -8.23
C TYR A 241 5.93 -4.54 -7.80
N VAL A 242 5.28 -4.18 -6.70
CA VAL A 242 5.53 -2.96 -5.93
C VAL A 242 5.83 -3.37 -4.50
N SER A 243 6.92 -2.86 -3.93
CA SER A 243 7.21 -3.03 -2.50
C SER A 243 7.59 -1.71 -1.85
N LEU A 244 7.09 -1.56 -0.62
CA LEU A 244 7.19 -0.36 0.18
C LEU A 244 7.70 -0.76 1.57
N SER A 245 8.70 -0.06 2.08
CA SER A 245 9.05 -0.11 3.50
C SER A 245 9.08 1.30 4.06
N VAL A 246 8.44 1.48 5.21
CA VAL A 246 8.22 2.78 5.85
C VAL A 246 8.53 2.67 7.33
N ASN A 247 9.21 3.68 7.86
CA ASN A 247 9.30 3.92 9.29
C ASN A 247 8.74 5.33 9.55
N ALA A 248 7.43 5.41 9.71
CA ALA A 248 6.69 6.59 10.09
C ALA A 248 6.25 6.50 11.56
N ASP A 249 5.84 7.63 12.10
CA ASP A 249 5.13 7.68 13.39
C ASP A 249 3.59 7.71 13.21
N ASP A 250 3.09 7.76 11.96
CA ASP A 250 1.66 7.75 11.59
C ASP A 250 1.41 7.08 10.20
N THR A 251 0.16 6.83 9.85
CA THR A 251 -0.26 6.11 8.64
C THR A 251 0.04 6.88 7.36
N THR A 252 0.98 6.38 6.57
CA THR A 252 1.34 6.87 5.23
C THR A 252 0.54 6.14 4.15
N THR A 253 -0.02 6.88 3.19
CA THR A 253 -0.60 6.32 1.95
C THR A 253 0.32 6.63 0.77
N VAL A 254 0.63 5.62 -0.05
CA VAL A 254 1.56 5.72 -1.18
C VAL A 254 0.86 5.24 -2.44
N SER A 255 0.58 6.16 -3.36
CA SER A 255 0.04 5.87 -4.68
C SER A 255 1.17 5.76 -5.71
N VAL A 256 1.22 4.64 -6.44
CA VAL A 256 2.29 4.28 -7.36
C VAL A 256 1.69 4.00 -8.75
N PRO A 257 1.58 5.02 -9.61
CA PRO A 257 1.24 4.82 -11.02
C PRO A 257 2.48 4.41 -11.82
N LEU A 258 2.40 3.27 -12.53
CA LEU A 258 3.42 2.78 -13.44
C LEU A 258 2.80 2.50 -14.80
N ALA A 259 3.13 3.31 -15.81
CA ALA A 259 2.67 3.13 -17.18
C ALA A 259 3.84 2.77 -18.13
N PHE A 260 3.73 1.67 -18.87
CA PHE A 260 4.72 1.27 -19.88
C PHE A 260 4.08 0.44 -21.02
N ASP A 261 4.44 0.78 -22.27
CA ASP A 261 3.78 0.26 -23.48
C ASP A 261 2.25 0.55 -23.44
N LYS A 262 1.40 -0.48 -23.40
CA LYS A 262 -0.06 -0.39 -23.24
C LYS A 262 -0.57 -0.71 -21.83
N TRP A 263 0.33 -0.90 -20.87
CA TRP A 263 -0.02 -1.31 -19.51
C TRP A 263 0.10 -0.16 -18.54
N GLU A 264 -0.92 0.00 -17.70
CA GLU A 264 -0.89 0.89 -16.54
C GLU A 264 -1.15 0.05 -15.28
N ILE A 265 -0.40 0.34 -14.22
CA ILE A 265 -0.56 -0.26 -12.90
C ILE A 265 -0.74 0.89 -11.93
N THR A 266 -1.83 0.89 -11.17
CA THR A 266 -2.03 1.78 -10.04
C THR A 266 -1.99 0.96 -8.77
N ALA A 267 -1.01 1.21 -7.89
CA ALA A 267 -0.94 0.56 -6.58
C ALA A 267 -0.99 1.61 -5.46
N ASN A 268 -2.00 1.50 -4.59
CA ASN A 268 -2.22 2.32 -3.41
C ASN A 268 -1.92 1.47 -2.16
N LEU A 269 -0.81 1.75 -1.48
CA LEU A 269 -0.40 1.04 -0.26
C LEU A 269 -0.56 1.96 0.96
N ARG A 270 -1.27 1.50 1.99
CA ARG A 270 -1.50 2.25 3.23
C ARG A 270 -0.82 1.55 4.40
N ILE A 271 0.26 2.14 4.92
CA ILE A 271 1.11 1.54 5.95
C ILE A 271 1.50 2.58 7.00
N ASN A 272 1.53 2.18 8.28
CA ASN A 272 2.09 3.00 9.35
C ASN A 272 3.61 2.71 9.47
N HIS A 273 3.95 1.51 9.91
CA HIS A 273 5.34 1.08 10.07
C HIS A 273 5.52 -0.35 9.55
N GLY A 274 6.63 -0.62 8.86
CA GLY A 274 7.03 -1.96 8.46
C GLY A 274 7.32 -2.08 6.97
N TYR A 275 6.78 -3.13 6.36
CA TYR A 275 6.95 -3.46 4.95
C TYR A 275 5.65 -4.01 4.37
N GLY A 276 5.44 -3.78 3.08
CA GLY A 276 4.39 -4.40 2.29
C GLY A 276 4.85 -4.58 0.85
N ARG A 277 4.54 -5.74 0.26
CA ARG A 277 4.79 -6.07 -1.13
C ARG A 277 3.55 -6.69 -1.75
N VAL A 278 3.25 -6.23 -2.95
CA VAL A 278 2.33 -6.88 -3.88
C VAL A 278 3.12 -7.30 -5.11
N SER A 279 2.87 -8.50 -5.61
CA SER A 279 3.41 -9.00 -6.87
C SER A 279 2.35 -9.73 -7.67
N PHE A 280 2.46 -9.67 -8.99
CA PHE A 280 1.58 -10.37 -9.90
C PHE A 280 2.36 -10.97 -11.07
N ASP A 281 1.84 -12.05 -11.64
CA ASP A 281 2.18 -12.61 -12.94
C ASP A 281 0.86 -12.86 -13.68
N LEU A 282 0.79 -12.51 -14.97
CA LEU A 282 -0.42 -12.63 -15.78
C LEU A 282 -0.11 -13.38 -17.08
N PRO A 283 -1.06 -14.16 -17.65
CA PRO A 283 -0.76 -15.06 -18.75
C PRO A 283 -0.20 -14.32 -19.95
N SER A 284 1.00 -14.68 -20.38
CA SER A 284 1.76 -13.98 -21.42
C SER A 284 1.69 -14.73 -22.75
N GLY A 285 2.62 -14.47 -23.67
CA GLY A 285 2.82 -15.31 -24.86
C GLY A 285 3.67 -16.55 -24.58
N GLU A 286 4.38 -16.56 -23.45
CA GLU A 286 5.39 -17.55 -23.09
C GLU A 286 4.96 -18.43 -21.90
N SER A 287 3.97 -17.97 -21.11
CA SER A 287 3.44 -18.66 -19.94
C SER A 287 1.91 -18.55 -19.86
N PRO A 288 1.17 -19.65 -19.58
CA PRO A 288 -0.26 -19.61 -19.24
C PRO A 288 -0.54 -19.25 -17.77
N HIS A 289 0.52 -19.03 -16.98
CA HIS A 289 0.47 -18.89 -15.53
C HIS A 289 -0.18 -17.58 -15.06
N VAL A 290 -0.80 -17.64 -13.90
CA VAL A 290 -1.29 -16.53 -13.09
C VAL A 290 -0.68 -16.68 -11.70
N MET A 291 -0.15 -15.61 -11.14
CA MET A 291 0.31 -15.57 -9.74
C MET A 291 -0.06 -14.23 -9.15
N LEU A 292 -0.53 -14.21 -7.89
CA LEU A 292 -0.76 -13.01 -7.11
C LEU A 292 -0.17 -13.25 -5.71
N GLY A 293 0.66 -12.32 -5.23
CA GLY A 293 1.39 -12.44 -3.97
C GLY A 293 1.31 -11.18 -3.12
N LEU A 294 1.11 -11.38 -1.81
CA LEU A 294 0.92 -10.37 -0.77
C LEU A 294 1.82 -10.70 0.44
N ASP A 295 2.84 -9.89 0.68
CA ASP A 295 3.84 -10.13 1.72
C ASP A 295 3.99 -8.88 2.59
N THR A 296 3.80 -9.01 3.90
CA THR A 296 4.06 -7.95 4.89
C THR A 296 5.10 -8.35 5.94
N ASN A 297 5.79 -9.49 5.76
CA ASN A 297 6.63 -10.14 6.77
C ASN A 297 5.90 -10.29 8.12
N GLY A 298 4.59 -10.59 8.09
CA GLY A 298 3.72 -10.68 9.27
C GLY A 298 3.35 -9.35 9.94
N GLY A 299 3.80 -8.20 9.43
CA GLY A 299 3.44 -6.88 9.94
C GLY A 299 2.05 -6.41 9.46
N SER A 300 1.38 -5.54 10.22
CA SER A 300 0.06 -5.02 9.81
C SER A 300 0.16 -3.91 8.76
N LEU A 301 -0.54 -4.09 7.64
CA LEU A 301 -0.76 -3.12 6.58
C LEU A 301 -2.24 -2.69 6.57
N PHE A 302 -2.50 -1.39 6.50
CA PHE A 302 -3.81 -0.75 6.72
C PHE A 302 -4.57 -0.47 5.42
N GLY A 303 -4.39 -1.35 4.43
CA GLY A 303 -5.14 -1.35 3.18
C GLY A 303 -4.26 -1.33 1.94
N LEU A 304 -4.70 -2.08 0.94
CA LEU A 304 -4.05 -2.23 -0.36
C LEU A 304 -5.12 -2.12 -1.45
N ASP A 305 -4.82 -1.40 -2.51
CA ASP A 305 -5.62 -1.36 -3.74
C ASP A 305 -4.65 -1.39 -4.92
N VAL A 306 -4.81 -2.35 -5.83
CA VAL A 306 -3.94 -2.55 -6.99
C VAL A 306 -4.78 -2.88 -8.21
N ILE A 307 -4.66 -2.05 -9.24
CA ILE A 307 -5.35 -2.23 -10.51
C ILE A 307 -4.30 -2.30 -11.61
N VAL A 308 -4.46 -3.26 -12.54
CA VAL A 308 -3.69 -3.34 -13.78
C VAL A 308 -4.65 -3.18 -14.96
N THR A 309 -4.36 -2.24 -15.85
CA THR A 309 -5.25 -1.82 -16.94
C THR A 309 -4.54 -1.97 -18.30
N ASP A 310 -5.23 -2.57 -19.28
CA ASP A 310 -4.85 -2.52 -20.69
C ASP A 310 -5.38 -1.23 -21.33
N THR A 311 -4.55 -0.19 -21.33
CA THR A 311 -4.91 1.15 -21.81
C THR A 311 -5.22 1.20 -23.31
N SER A 312 -4.90 0.14 -24.06
CA SER A 312 -5.25 0.07 -25.49
C SER A 312 -6.72 -0.26 -25.75
N ILE A 313 -7.42 -0.82 -24.75
CA ILE A 313 -8.84 -1.20 -24.81
C ILE A 313 -9.66 -0.65 -23.63
N ASP A 314 -9.05 0.15 -22.76
CA ASP A 314 -9.66 0.78 -21.57
C ASP A 314 -10.33 -0.26 -20.66
N LYS A 315 -9.56 -1.29 -20.28
CA LYS A 315 -10.04 -2.44 -19.51
C LYS A 315 -9.10 -2.83 -18.38
N ASP A 316 -9.63 -2.92 -17.18
CA ASP A 316 -8.93 -3.53 -16.05
C ASP A 316 -8.86 -5.06 -16.23
N VAL A 317 -7.65 -5.60 -16.08
CA VAL A 317 -7.33 -7.02 -16.29
C VAL A 317 -7.01 -7.75 -14.99
N LEU A 318 -6.64 -7.00 -13.95
CA LEU A 318 -6.43 -7.45 -12.58
C LEU A 318 -6.87 -6.33 -11.63
N SER A 319 -7.63 -6.69 -10.60
CA SER A 319 -7.91 -5.87 -9.42
C SER A 319 -7.60 -6.66 -8.15
N ILE A 320 -6.95 -6.03 -7.17
CA ILE A 320 -6.72 -6.57 -5.83
C ILE A 320 -7.04 -5.46 -4.84
N THR A 321 -8.01 -5.66 -3.97
CA THR A 321 -8.30 -4.73 -2.86
C THR A 321 -8.35 -5.48 -1.53
N VAL A 322 -7.81 -4.86 -0.48
CA VAL A 322 -7.82 -5.37 0.89
C VAL A 322 -7.97 -4.19 1.86
N GLU A 323 -8.79 -4.32 2.90
CA GLU A 323 -8.94 -3.28 3.93
C GLU A 323 -7.80 -3.32 4.97
N ALA A 324 -7.42 -4.52 5.42
CA ALA A 324 -6.27 -4.73 6.29
C ALA A 324 -5.65 -6.11 6.04
N LEU A 325 -4.32 -6.22 6.08
CA LEU A 325 -3.64 -7.52 6.05
C LEU A 325 -2.42 -7.58 6.97
N ALA A 326 -2.10 -8.79 7.41
CA ALA A 326 -0.83 -9.17 8.01
C ALA A 326 -0.51 -10.60 7.54
N THR A 327 0.48 -10.73 6.66
CA THR A 327 0.78 -11.98 5.94
C THR A 327 2.28 -12.21 5.80
N ASP A 328 2.68 -13.48 5.72
CA ASP A 328 4.04 -13.89 5.37
C ASP A 328 3.98 -14.79 4.13
N ASP A 329 4.57 -14.34 3.02
CA ASP A 329 4.54 -15.00 1.70
C ASP A 329 3.15 -15.50 1.22
N LEU A 330 2.06 -14.76 1.51
CA LEU A 330 0.71 -15.11 0.99
C LEU A 330 0.72 -15.07 -0.53
N MET A 331 0.31 -16.17 -1.17
CA MET A 331 0.31 -16.31 -2.62
C MET A 331 -0.81 -17.22 -3.10
N ILE A 332 -1.50 -16.81 -4.16
CA ILE A 332 -2.36 -17.66 -4.98
C ILE A 332 -1.79 -17.72 -6.40
N SER A 333 -1.71 -18.91 -7.00
CA SER A 333 -1.29 -19.09 -8.40
C SER A 333 -2.02 -20.23 -9.07
N PHE A 334 -2.08 -20.21 -10.41
CA PHE A 334 -2.73 -21.24 -11.23
C PHE A 334 -2.30 -21.13 -12.70
N ASP A 335 -2.54 -22.18 -13.50
CA ASP A 335 -2.30 -22.18 -14.95
C ASP A 335 -3.63 -22.15 -15.72
N ASN A 336 -3.73 -21.35 -16.79
CA ASN A 336 -4.84 -21.44 -17.77
C ASN A 336 -4.45 -22.29 -18.99
N ASN A 337 -4.73 -23.58 -18.92
CA ASN A 337 -4.42 -24.54 -19.97
C ASN A 337 -5.59 -24.75 -20.94
N GLY A 338 -5.81 -23.75 -21.82
CA GLY A 338 -6.75 -23.88 -22.93
C GLY A 338 -8.23 -23.79 -22.54
N GLY A 339 -8.55 -22.94 -21.54
CA GLY A 339 -9.92 -22.77 -21.04
C GLY A 339 -10.24 -23.61 -19.79
N LYS A 340 -9.20 -24.10 -19.11
CA LYS A 340 -9.27 -24.74 -17.79
C LYS A 340 -8.28 -24.08 -16.85
N ILE A 341 -8.69 -23.87 -15.61
CA ILE A 341 -7.84 -23.43 -14.51
C ILE A 341 -7.32 -24.67 -13.78
N GLU A 342 -6.03 -24.91 -13.89
CA GLU A 342 -5.34 -26.08 -13.33
C GLU A 342 -4.20 -25.65 -12.41
N ASN A 343 -3.65 -26.60 -11.63
CA ASN A 343 -2.51 -26.37 -10.74
C ASN A 343 -2.72 -25.19 -9.78
N VAL A 344 -3.94 -25.01 -9.25
CA VAL A 344 -4.20 -23.93 -8.29
C VAL A 344 -3.43 -24.22 -7.00
N VAL A 345 -2.50 -23.34 -6.65
CA VAL A 345 -1.68 -23.38 -5.44
C VAL A 345 -2.03 -22.16 -4.59
N PHE A 346 -2.19 -22.38 -3.30
CA PHE A 346 -2.36 -21.32 -2.31
C PHE A 346 -1.40 -21.58 -1.16
N ASN A 347 -0.62 -20.56 -0.77
CA ASN A 347 0.47 -20.66 0.18
C ASN A 347 0.56 -19.39 1.05
N GLY A 348 1.27 -19.48 2.17
CA GLY A 348 1.62 -18.36 3.05
C GLY A 348 0.85 -18.33 4.36
N LEU A 349 1.42 -17.66 5.36
CA LEU A 349 0.80 -17.48 6.66
C LEU A 349 -0.09 -16.23 6.61
N ILE A 350 -1.37 -16.37 6.99
CA ILE A 350 -2.23 -15.21 7.30
C ILE A 350 -2.38 -15.09 8.81
N THR A 351 -2.09 -13.90 9.34
CA THR A 351 -2.47 -13.52 10.72
C THR A 351 -3.61 -12.52 10.77
N LYS A 352 -3.84 -11.78 9.67
CA LYS A 352 -5.02 -10.96 9.44
C LYS A 352 -5.26 -10.76 7.95
N LEU A 353 -6.51 -10.82 7.51
CA LEU A 353 -6.94 -10.42 6.19
C LEU A 353 -8.40 -9.96 6.28
N LEU A 354 -8.69 -8.69 6.01
CA LEU A 354 -10.05 -8.16 6.04
C LEU A 354 -10.43 -7.64 4.67
N ASN A 355 -11.57 -8.12 4.16
CA ASN A 355 -12.19 -7.70 2.91
C ASN A 355 -11.22 -7.79 1.70
N LEU A 356 -10.60 -8.96 1.52
CA LEU A 356 -9.91 -9.29 0.27
C LEU A 356 -10.93 -9.40 -0.86
N TYR A 357 -10.65 -8.73 -1.96
CA TYR A 357 -11.24 -8.97 -3.27
C TYR A 357 -10.13 -9.05 -4.30
N VAL A 358 -10.17 -10.08 -5.13
CA VAL A 358 -9.26 -10.32 -6.25
C VAL A 358 -10.11 -10.64 -7.46
N ALA A 359 -9.90 -9.92 -8.56
CA ALA A 359 -10.55 -10.19 -9.83
C ALA A 359 -9.52 -10.21 -10.97
N VAL A 360 -9.58 -11.26 -11.81
CA VAL A 360 -8.76 -11.40 -13.02
C VAL A 360 -9.69 -11.54 -14.21
N ASP A 361 -9.72 -10.56 -15.10
CA ASP A 361 -10.53 -10.58 -16.33
C ASP A 361 -9.63 -10.40 -17.58
N PHE A 362 -8.87 -11.44 -17.91
CA PHE A 362 -7.84 -11.39 -18.94
C PHE A 362 -7.76 -12.65 -19.81
N LYS A 363 -7.59 -12.46 -21.13
CA LYS A 363 -7.46 -13.54 -22.12
C LYS A 363 -8.54 -14.64 -22.05
N GLY A 364 -9.74 -14.29 -21.61
CA GLY A 364 -10.87 -15.22 -21.47
C GLY A 364 -10.97 -15.92 -20.10
N ILE A 365 -10.02 -15.66 -19.19
CA ILE A 365 -10.18 -15.92 -17.76
C ILE A 365 -11.10 -14.84 -17.19
N ASN A 366 -12.11 -15.23 -16.44
CA ASN A 366 -12.78 -14.41 -15.44
C ASN A 366 -12.76 -15.23 -14.14
N PHE A 367 -12.01 -14.75 -13.15
CA PHE A 367 -11.78 -15.39 -11.86
C PHE A 367 -11.95 -14.35 -10.77
N ASP A 368 -12.80 -14.64 -9.78
CA ASP A 368 -13.04 -13.81 -8.61
C ASP A 368 -12.71 -14.62 -7.33
N LEU A 369 -11.99 -14.00 -6.39
CA LEU A 369 -11.74 -14.51 -5.03
C LEU A 369 -12.06 -13.41 -4.02
N GLU A 370 -12.91 -13.72 -3.05
CA GLU A 370 -13.29 -12.86 -1.93
C GLU A 370 -12.99 -13.55 -0.59
N GLY A 371 -12.70 -12.79 0.47
CA GLY A 371 -12.59 -13.39 1.80
C GLY A 371 -12.13 -12.47 2.94
N SER A 372 -12.37 -12.93 4.17
CA SER A 372 -11.92 -12.31 5.43
C SER A 372 -11.51 -13.38 6.43
N TRP A 373 -10.29 -13.28 6.97
CA TRP A 373 -9.67 -14.21 7.92
C TRP A 373 -9.08 -13.40 9.09
N ASP A 374 -9.57 -13.62 10.31
CA ASP A 374 -9.02 -12.99 11.52
C ASP A 374 -8.68 -14.05 12.57
N ILE A 375 -7.48 -13.97 13.16
CA ILE A 375 -6.99 -14.98 14.10
C ILE A 375 -7.85 -15.01 15.35
N GLY A 376 -8.38 -16.20 15.65
CA GLY A 376 -9.20 -16.46 16.83
C GLY A 376 -10.71 -16.34 16.62
N ASP A 377 -11.16 -15.57 15.61
CA ASP A 377 -12.58 -15.32 15.37
C ASP A 377 -13.14 -16.29 14.30
N GLY A 378 -12.68 -16.19 13.05
CA GLY A 378 -13.29 -16.96 11.97
C GLY A 378 -12.65 -16.77 10.60
N CYS A 379 -13.22 -17.49 9.62
CA CYS A 379 -12.77 -17.54 8.24
C CYS A 379 -13.95 -17.54 7.28
N GLU A 380 -14.01 -16.56 6.37
CA GLU A 380 -14.87 -16.56 5.20
C GLU A 380 -14.02 -16.54 3.93
N PHE A 381 -14.35 -17.34 2.92
CA PHE A 381 -13.88 -17.13 1.54
C PHE A 381 -14.91 -17.55 0.50
N SER A 382 -14.85 -16.92 -0.67
CA SER A 382 -15.64 -17.26 -1.85
C SER A 382 -14.75 -17.30 -3.09
N ILE A 383 -14.93 -18.31 -3.95
CA ILE A 383 -14.22 -18.46 -5.23
C ILE A 383 -15.23 -18.68 -6.35
N LYS A 384 -15.01 -18.01 -7.48
CA LYS A 384 -15.81 -18.15 -8.70
C LYS A 384 -14.92 -18.08 -9.94
N ALA A 385 -15.26 -18.86 -10.97
CA ALA A 385 -14.58 -18.78 -12.26
C ALA A 385 -15.51 -19.09 -13.45
N ASN A 386 -15.25 -18.47 -14.60
CA ASN A 386 -15.94 -18.76 -15.87
C ASN A 386 -15.39 -19.99 -16.63
N GLN A 387 -14.51 -20.76 -16.01
CA GLN A 387 -13.83 -21.92 -16.59
C GLN A 387 -13.89 -23.11 -15.64
N GLU A 388 -13.68 -24.30 -16.17
CA GLU A 388 -13.51 -25.50 -15.35
C GLU A 388 -12.26 -25.34 -14.48
N MET A 389 -12.39 -25.57 -13.18
CA MET A 389 -11.31 -25.41 -12.20
C MET A 389 -11.15 -26.68 -11.37
N SER A 390 -9.90 -27.05 -11.06
CA SER A 390 -9.61 -28.03 -10.01
C SER A 390 -8.59 -27.44 -9.03
N LEU A 391 -8.98 -27.36 -7.76
CA LEU A 391 -8.19 -26.81 -6.66
C LEU A 391 -7.90 -27.94 -5.66
N ASN A 392 -6.61 -28.20 -5.41
CA ASN A 392 -6.20 -28.99 -4.26
C ASN A 392 -6.08 -28.06 -3.05
N LEU A 393 -6.80 -28.38 -1.98
CA LEU A 393 -6.85 -27.62 -0.74
C LEU A 393 -5.77 -28.06 0.26
N ASP A 394 -5.04 -29.15 0.01
CA ASP A 394 -4.13 -29.81 0.96
C ASP A 394 -2.98 -28.94 1.51
N GLU A 395 -2.72 -27.77 0.96
CA GLU A 395 -1.69 -26.82 1.41
C GLU A 395 -2.28 -25.60 2.16
N LEU A 396 -3.61 -25.51 2.30
CA LEU A 396 -4.30 -24.42 2.99
C LEU A 396 -4.27 -24.61 4.52
N GLU A 397 -3.50 -23.77 5.20
CA GLU A 397 -3.44 -23.67 6.66
C GLU A 397 -3.78 -22.24 7.14
N PHE A 398 -4.70 -22.14 8.09
CA PHE A 398 -5.24 -20.89 8.65
C PHE A 398 -5.19 -20.96 10.18
N ASP A 399 -4.12 -20.44 10.80
CA ASP A 399 -3.98 -20.37 12.27
C ASP A 399 -4.24 -21.69 13.01
N GLY A 400 -3.68 -22.78 12.48
CA GLY A 400 -3.89 -24.13 12.99
C GLY A 400 -5.23 -24.75 12.60
N MET A 401 -5.94 -24.21 11.61
CA MET A 401 -6.99 -24.92 10.87
C MET A 401 -6.40 -25.37 9.53
N LYS A 402 -6.63 -26.62 9.12
CA LYS A 402 -6.26 -27.13 7.81
C LYS A 402 -7.49 -27.42 6.98
N LEU A 403 -7.57 -26.85 5.79
CA LEU A 403 -8.47 -27.33 4.73
C LEU A 403 -7.69 -28.33 3.87
N SER A 404 -8.35 -29.34 3.32
CA SER A 404 -7.71 -30.43 2.55
C SER A 404 -8.73 -31.11 1.65
N GLY A 405 -8.28 -31.86 0.63
CA GLY A 405 -9.13 -32.45 -0.39
C GLY A 405 -9.14 -31.68 -1.71
N THR A 406 -10.08 -32.00 -2.60
CA THR A 406 -10.13 -31.49 -3.98
C THR A 406 -11.49 -30.88 -4.28
N LEU A 407 -11.48 -29.59 -4.64
CA LEU A 407 -12.64 -28.88 -5.15
C LEU A 407 -12.57 -28.80 -6.67
N ALA A 408 -13.49 -29.50 -7.36
CA ALA A 408 -13.73 -29.31 -8.78
C ALA A 408 -14.92 -28.34 -8.99
N LEU A 409 -14.75 -27.34 -9.86
CA LEU A 409 -15.81 -26.41 -10.26
C LEU A 409 -16.00 -26.47 -11.78
N HIS A 410 -17.25 -26.39 -12.23
CA HIS A 410 -17.57 -26.09 -13.63
C HIS A 410 -17.57 -24.57 -13.89
N PRO A 411 -17.52 -24.15 -15.17
CA PRO A 411 -17.76 -22.77 -15.56
C PRO A 411 -18.99 -22.15 -14.88
N ASP A 412 -18.83 -20.92 -14.42
CA ASP A 412 -19.83 -20.06 -13.77
C ASP A 412 -20.36 -20.59 -12.42
N SER A 413 -19.77 -21.68 -11.90
CA SER A 413 -20.01 -22.16 -10.53
C SER A 413 -19.20 -21.36 -9.51
N SER A 414 -19.65 -21.39 -8.25
CA SER A 414 -18.95 -20.78 -7.11
C SER A 414 -19.09 -21.60 -5.84
N VAL A 415 -18.11 -21.42 -4.95
CA VAL A 415 -18.11 -21.96 -3.58
C VAL A 415 -17.93 -20.81 -2.61
N GLN A 416 -18.64 -20.89 -1.49
CA GLN A 416 -18.47 -20.01 -0.33
C GLN A 416 -18.37 -20.87 0.93
N VAL A 417 -17.40 -20.58 1.78
CA VAL A 417 -17.18 -21.24 3.06
C VAL A 417 -17.10 -20.17 4.14
N GLU A 418 -17.85 -20.33 5.23
CA GLU A 418 -17.80 -19.46 6.39
C GLU A 418 -17.76 -20.30 7.67
N TRP A 419 -16.87 -19.96 8.60
CA TRP A 419 -16.69 -20.66 9.87
C TRP A 419 -16.36 -19.70 11.01
N ASP A 420 -17.08 -19.84 12.14
CA ASP A 420 -16.79 -19.17 13.42
C ASP A 420 -16.19 -20.21 14.38
N ARG A 421 -15.10 -19.85 15.07
CA ARG A 421 -14.18 -20.76 15.78
C ARG A 421 -14.72 -21.32 17.11
N ASP A 422 -15.90 -21.94 17.08
CA ASP A 422 -16.45 -22.70 18.21
C ASP A 422 -17.52 -23.74 17.78
N LYS A 423 -18.64 -23.27 17.21
CA LYS A 423 -19.89 -24.06 17.10
C LYS A 423 -20.71 -23.84 15.83
N GLN A 424 -20.51 -22.74 15.11
CA GLN A 424 -21.36 -22.32 14.00
C GLN A 424 -20.55 -22.18 12.72
N GLY A 425 -21.21 -22.38 11.59
CA GLY A 425 -20.61 -22.20 10.28
C GLY A 425 -21.55 -22.65 9.17
N PHE A 426 -21.16 -22.35 7.94
CA PHE A 426 -21.79 -22.90 6.77
C PHE A 426 -20.80 -23.24 5.67
N PHE A 427 -21.22 -24.18 4.83
CA PHE A 427 -20.54 -24.49 3.59
C PHE A 427 -21.57 -24.48 2.47
N MET A 428 -21.34 -23.66 1.44
CA MET A 428 -22.26 -23.49 0.31
C MET A 428 -21.53 -23.70 -1.03
N ILE A 429 -22.14 -24.51 -1.89
CA ILE A 429 -21.77 -24.62 -3.30
C ILE A 429 -22.97 -24.23 -4.14
N SER A 430 -22.73 -23.45 -5.19
CA SER A 430 -23.69 -23.22 -6.27
C SER A 430 -23.07 -23.56 -7.61
N SER A 431 -23.64 -24.57 -8.28
CA SER A 431 -23.24 -24.99 -9.62
C SER A 431 -24.19 -24.39 -10.66
N HIS A 432 -23.66 -23.87 -11.77
CA HIS A 432 -24.44 -23.40 -12.93
C HIS A 432 -24.23 -24.24 -14.20
N ALA A 433 -23.61 -25.43 -14.05
CA ALA A 433 -23.30 -26.33 -15.16
C ALA A 433 -24.54 -26.83 -15.92
N ILE A 434 -24.35 -27.32 -17.16
CA ILE A 434 -25.42 -27.87 -18.00
C ILE A 434 -25.38 -29.41 -18.10
N ASP A 435 -24.22 -30.05 -17.89
CA ASP A 435 -24.05 -31.51 -17.92
C ASP A 435 -23.12 -32.04 -16.79
N VAL A 436 -23.75 -32.73 -15.83
CA VAL A 436 -23.33 -33.90 -14.99
C VAL A 436 -21.94 -34.02 -14.31
N ASP A 437 -21.98 -34.47 -13.05
CA ASP A 437 -20.92 -35.15 -12.26
C ASP A 437 -19.76 -34.30 -11.69
N THR A 438 -20.07 -33.11 -11.17
CA THR A 438 -19.15 -32.38 -10.29
C THR A 438 -18.98 -33.10 -8.96
N ALA A 439 -17.84 -33.78 -8.76
CA ALA A 439 -17.44 -34.30 -7.46
C ALA A 439 -16.74 -33.21 -6.64
N VAL A 440 -17.25 -32.93 -5.45
CA VAL A 440 -16.60 -32.04 -4.48
C VAL A 440 -16.32 -32.82 -3.21
N ASP A 441 -15.03 -33.07 -2.97
CA ASP A 441 -14.52 -33.87 -1.85
C ASP A 441 -13.61 -32.98 -0.99
N PHE A 442 -14.07 -32.57 0.20
CA PHE A 442 -13.26 -31.75 1.10
C PHE A 442 -13.23 -32.31 2.53
N THR A 443 -12.13 -32.01 3.22
CA THR A 443 -11.91 -32.27 4.63
C THR A 443 -11.41 -31.01 5.31
N PHE A 444 -12.08 -30.55 6.35
CA PHE A 444 -11.68 -29.41 7.19
C PHE A 444 -11.27 -29.94 8.56
N VAL A 445 -10.16 -29.49 9.14
CA VAL A 445 -9.62 -30.01 10.42
C VAL A 445 -9.01 -28.90 11.27
N ASP A 446 -9.34 -28.81 12.55
CA ASP A 446 -8.59 -28.00 13.51
C ASP A 446 -7.35 -28.79 14.00
N GLN A 447 -6.15 -28.35 13.62
CA GLN A 447 -4.85 -28.92 14.00
C GLN A 447 -4.44 -28.53 15.43
N ASN A 448 -4.83 -27.34 15.89
CA ASN A 448 -4.45 -26.81 17.21
C ASN A 448 -5.25 -27.45 18.34
N SER A 449 -6.47 -27.89 18.05
CA SER A 449 -7.42 -28.37 19.05
C SER A 449 -7.86 -29.83 18.82
N ASN A 450 -7.76 -30.34 17.58
CA ASN A 450 -8.45 -31.54 17.10
C ASN A 450 -9.99 -31.47 17.26
N GLN A 451 -10.57 -30.28 17.50
CA GLN A 451 -11.98 -30.09 17.85
C GLN A 451 -12.92 -29.81 16.69
N VAL A 452 -12.38 -29.70 15.49
CA VAL A 452 -13.19 -29.71 14.28
C VAL A 452 -12.58 -30.73 13.35
N ASN A 453 -13.41 -31.62 12.86
CA ASN A 453 -13.19 -32.28 11.59
C ASN A 453 -14.52 -32.07 10.85
N ILE A 454 -14.51 -31.96 9.52
CA ILE A 454 -15.68 -32.01 8.65
C ILE A 454 -15.22 -32.78 7.43
N TYR A 455 -15.95 -33.82 7.04
CA TYR A 455 -15.75 -34.51 5.78
C TYR A 455 -17.02 -34.38 4.97
N ALA A 456 -16.92 -33.93 3.73
CA ALA A 456 -18.05 -33.94 2.82
C ALA A 456 -17.64 -34.35 1.41
N LYS A 457 -18.50 -35.16 0.81
CA LYS A 457 -18.42 -35.69 -0.54
C LYS A 457 -19.78 -35.47 -1.20
N LEU A 458 -19.78 -34.67 -2.26
CA LEU A 458 -20.97 -34.19 -2.95
C LEU A 458 -20.87 -34.47 -4.44
N VAL A 459 -21.93 -34.99 -5.05
CA VAL A 459 -22.04 -35.09 -6.51
C VAL A 459 -23.22 -34.26 -6.99
N LEU A 460 -22.91 -33.08 -7.54
CA LEU A 460 -23.88 -32.04 -7.87
C LEU A 460 -24.49 -32.21 -9.27
N ASN A 461 -25.73 -31.75 -9.42
CA ASN A 461 -26.41 -31.60 -10.70
C ASN A 461 -26.31 -30.14 -11.21
N PRO A 462 -26.59 -29.91 -12.52
CA PRO A 462 -26.89 -28.60 -13.10
C PRO A 462 -27.77 -27.70 -12.24
N ASN A 463 -27.41 -26.42 -12.11
CA ASN A 463 -28.14 -25.38 -11.36
C ASN A 463 -28.36 -25.68 -9.86
N CYS A 464 -27.64 -26.66 -9.31
CA CYS A 464 -27.81 -27.09 -7.93
C CYS A 464 -27.06 -26.15 -6.96
N ILE A 465 -27.78 -25.68 -5.95
CA ILE A 465 -27.28 -24.96 -4.79
C ILE A 465 -27.42 -25.90 -3.59
N VAL A 466 -26.29 -26.23 -2.97
CA VAL A 466 -26.24 -27.00 -1.72
C VAL A 466 -25.68 -26.10 -0.63
N LYS A 467 -26.43 -25.94 0.47
CA LYS A 467 -25.92 -25.31 1.69
C LYS A 467 -26.02 -26.29 2.86
N PHE A 468 -24.91 -26.48 3.55
CA PHE A 468 -24.86 -27.04 4.90
C PHE A 468 -24.70 -25.90 5.89
N ASP A 469 -25.48 -25.95 6.97
CA ASP A 469 -25.59 -24.87 7.95
C ASP A 469 -25.83 -25.50 9.33
N TRP A 470 -25.09 -25.08 10.35
CA TRP A 470 -25.12 -25.74 11.66
C TRP A 470 -24.88 -24.82 12.86
N ASP A 471 -25.38 -25.29 14.01
CA ASP A 471 -25.09 -24.75 15.33
C ASP A 471 -25.03 -25.88 16.37
N TRP A 472 -23.88 -26.05 17.03
CA TRP A 472 -23.58 -27.15 17.95
C TRP A 472 -23.72 -26.77 19.44
N ASP A 473 -24.95 -26.60 19.95
CA ASP A 473 -25.19 -26.38 21.38
C ASP A 473 -26.29 -27.29 22.00
N GLN A 474 -26.64 -27.05 23.28
CA GLN A 474 -27.69 -27.77 24.02
C GLN A 474 -29.05 -27.76 23.33
N THR A 475 -29.33 -26.66 22.62
CA THR A 475 -30.31 -26.55 21.55
C THR A 475 -29.51 -26.22 20.30
N GLY A 476 -29.75 -26.90 19.18
CA GLY A 476 -28.97 -26.68 17.96
C GLY A 476 -29.63 -27.26 16.73
N HIS A 477 -28.98 -27.08 15.58
CA HIS A 477 -29.49 -27.58 14.31
C HIS A 477 -28.39 -28.04 13.37
N PHE A 478 -28.79 -28.90 12.44
CA PHE A 478 -28.08 -29.18 11.22
C PHE A 478 -29.05 -29.11 10.04
N THR A 479 -28.75 -28.28 9.04
CA THR A 479 -29.55 -28.12 7.84
C THR A 479 -28.78 -28.62 6.62
N VAL A 480 -29.42 -29.50 5.84
CA VAL A 480 -29.12 -29.72 4.43
C VAL A 480 -30.16 -28.95 3.62
N PHE A 481 -29.73 -27.92 2.91
CA PHE A 481 -30.53 -27.27 1.89
C PHE A 481 -30.04 -27.73 0.52
N THR A 482 -30.96 -28.21 -0.31
CA THR A 482 -30.75 -28.32 -1.76
C THR A 482 -31.98 -27.79 -2.50
N ASN A 483 -31.76 -27.11 -3.63
CA ASN A 483 -32.83 -26.67 -4.54
C ASN A 483 -33.19 -27.72 -5.61
N GLU A 484 -32.32 -28.71 -5.81
CA GLU A 484 -32.39 -29.73 -6.86
C GLU A 484 -31.94 -31.10 -6.31
N PHE A 485 -32.03 -32.14 -7.14
CA PHE A 485 -31.59 -33.50 -6.78
C PHE A 485 -30.06 -33.61 -6.68
N LEU A 486 -29.53 -34.34 -5.69
CA LEU A 486 -28.14 -34.76 -5.56
C LEU A 486 -28.03 -36.27 -5.76
N LYS A 487 -27.00 -36.73 -6.48
CA LYS A 487 -26.77 -38.17 -6.69
C LYS A 487 -26.21 -38.85 -5.43
N GLU A 488 -25.30 -38.17 -4.74
CA GLU A 488 -24.62 -38.68 -3.57
C GLU A 488 -24.39 -37.53 -2.59
N LEU A 489 -24.77 -37.77 -1.33
CA LEU A 489 -24.42 -36.95 -0.18
C LEU A 489 -23.75 -37.86 0.86
N GLN A 490 -22.48 -37.62 1.14
CA GLN A 490 -21.90 -38.05 2.41
C GLN A 490 -21.37 -36.82 3.12
N PHE A 491 -21.80 -36.64 4.37
CA PHE A 491 -21.07 -35.77 5.28
C PHE A 491 -20.88 -36.47 6.64
N LYS A 492 -19.80 -36.09 7.31
CA LYS A 492 -19.64 -36.12 8.77
C LYS A 492 -19.03 -34.73 9.12
N VAL A 493 -19.05 -34.18 10.32
CA VAL A 493 -18.45 -34.80 11.49
C VAL A 493 -18.72 -33.96 12.74
N GLY A 494 -19.05 -34.68 13.80
CA GLY A 494 -18.56 -34.34 15.12
C GLY A 494 -18.00 -35.58 15.83
N TYR A 495 -17.28 -35.37 16.92
CA TYR A 495 -16.66 -36.40 17.75
C TYR A 495 -17.00 -36.16 19.22
N LYS A 496 -16.92 -37.20 20.06
CA LYS A 496 -17.21 -37.13 21.49
C LYS A 496 -16.01 -37.58 22.31
N TYR A 497 -15.79 -36.81 23.35
CA TYR A 497 -14.72 -36.81 24.34
C TYR A 497 -15.53 -36.19 25.57
N SER A 498 -15.57 -36.82 26.77
CA SER A 498 -16.22 -36.43 28.08
C SER A 498 -15.48 -35.62 29.17
N PRO A 499 -15.94 -34.45 29.69
CA PRO A 499 -15.24 -33.71 30.75
C PRO A 499 -15.04 -34.37 32.12
N GLU A 500 -15.41 -35.63 32.33
CA GLU A 500 -15.37 -36.26 33.65
C GLU A 500 -13.97 -36.72 34.17
N GLN A 501 -13.01 -37.36 33.48
CA GLN A 501 -12.68 -37.66 32.07
C GLN A 501 -11.85 -36.59 31.30
N GLN A 502 -12.22 -35.30 31.30
CA GLN A 502 -11.53 -34.12 30.67
C GLN A 502 -11.54 -33.95 29.12
N GLU A 503 -12.70 -33.85 28.47
CA GLU A 503 -12.80 -34.12 27.02
C GLU A 503 -14.05 -33.41 26.31
N TYR A 504 -14.24 -33.36 24.95
CA TYR A 504 -15.24 -32.53 24.14
C TYR A 504 -16.38 -33.19 23.24
N GLN A 505 -17.52 -32.53 22.92
CA GLN A 505 -18.59 -33.06 22.00
C GLN A 505 -19.03 -32.20 20.80
N TYR A 506 -19.17 -32.88 19.67
CA TYR A 506 -19.81 -32.43 18.44
C TYR A 506 -20.57 -33.63 17.83
N GLY A 507 -21.59 -33.42 16.99
CA GLY A 507 -22.39 -34.56 16.56
C GLY A 507 -23.30 -34.41 15.36
N PHE A 508 -22.96 -35.13 14.29
CA PHE A 508 -23.81 -35.46 13.15
C PHE A 508 -23.02 -36.37 12.18
N ASN A 509 -23.70 -37.27 11.45
CA ASN A 509 -23.15 -38.14 10.42
C ASN A 509 -24.31 -38.56 9.50
N ILE A 510 -24.28 -38.21 8.22
CA ILE A 510 -25.30 -38.66 7.25
C ILE A 510 -24.64 -39.25 6.02
N GLN A 511 -25.08 -40.47 5.70
CA GLN A 511 -24.96 -41.04 4.36
C GLN A 511 -26.34 -41.00 3.72
N ALA A 512 -26.45 -40.38 2.55
CA ALA A 512 -27.70 -40.33 1.80
C ALA A 512 -27.44 -40.43 0.30
N GLN A 513 -28.35 -41.10 -0.40
CA GLN A 513 -28.44 -41.08 -1.87
C GLN A 513 -29.69 -40.28 -2.26
N ASP A 514 -29.78 -39.91 -3.54
CA ASP A 514 -31.00 -39.36 -4.15
C ASP A 514 -31.65 -38.15 -3.40
N VAL A 515 -30.81 -37.31 -2.79
CA VAL A 515 -31.21 -36.19 -1.90
C VAL A 515 -31.88 -35.07 -2.70
N SER A 516 -33.13 -34.75 -2.38
CA SER A 516 -33.98 -33.87 -3.21
C SER A 516 -34.73 -32.78 -2.44
N ILE A 517 -34.36 -32.52 -1.18
CA ILE A 517 -35.24 -31.78 -0.26
C ILE A 517 -34.44 -31.00 0.81
N ILE A 518 -35.01 -29.87 1.24
CA ILE A 518 -34.59 -29.17 2.47
C ILE A 518 -34.87 -30.06 3.68
N ARG A 519 -33.89 -30.26 4.54
CA ARG A 519 -34.03 -30.96 5.82
C ARG A 519 -33.24 -30.24 6.90
N THR A 520 -33.95 -29.73 7.90
CA THR A 520 -33.34 -29.23 9.15
C THR A 520 -33.65 -30.20 10.26
N ILE A 521 -32.61 -30.84 10.80
CA ILE A 521 -32.65 -31.65 12.02
C ILE A 521 -32.38 -30.69 13.17
N GLN A 522 -33.33 -30.56 14.10
CA GLN A 522 -33.16 -29.79 15.32
C GLN A 522 -33.17 -30.72 16.52
N TRP A 523 -32.42 -30.34 17.56
CA TRP A 523 -32.49 -30.98 18.87
C TRP A 523 -32.63 -29.92 19.96
N ASP A 524 -33.37 -30.29 21.00
CA ASP A 524 -33.40 -29.58 22.28
C ASP A 524 -33.39 -30.59 23.43
N THR A 525 -32.91 -30.19 24.59
CA THR A 525 -32.69 -31.09 25.72
C THR A 525 -33.40 -30.65 26.99
N GLU A 526 -34.61 -31.19 27.21
CA GLU A 526 -35.28 -31.08 28.51
C GLU A 526 -34.42 -31.75 29.60
N ASN A 527 -33.74 -30.91 30.41
CA ASN A 527 -32.89 -31.29 31.54
C ASN A 527 -31.67 -32.16 31.18
N GLY A 528 -31.22 -32.17 29.91
CA GLY A 528 -29.96 -32.79 29.50
C GLY A 528 -29.92 -34.33 29.42
N ILE A 529 -31.06 -35.03 29.53
CA ILE A 529 -31.09 -36.50 29.66
C ILE A 529 -31.44 -37.22 28.34
N VAL A 530 -32.30 -36.64 27.49
CA VAL A 530 -32.69 -37.21 26.18
C VAL A 530 -32.79 -36.06 25.16
N PRO A 531 -32.20 -36.18 23.97
CA PRO A 531 -32.42 -35.21 22.91
C PRO A 531 -33.84 -35.39 22.36
N ARG A 532 -34.66 -34.35 22.47
CA ARG A 532 -35.89 -34.26 21.69
C ARG A 532 -35.48 -33.83 20.30
N ILE A 533 -35.36 -34.79 19.39
CA ILE A 533 -35.05 -34.56 17.98
C ILE A 533 -36.35 -34.35 17.22
N TRP A 534 -36.40 -33.37 16.32
CA TRP A 534 -37.46 -33.25 15.32
C TRP A 534 -36.90 -32.76 14.00
N ILE A 535 -37.65 -33.02 12.93
CA ILE A 535 -37.25 -32.72 11.56
C ILE A 535 -38.23 -31.70 11.01
N LEU A 536 -37.72 -30.55 10.57
CA LEU A 536 -38.52 -29.59 9.82
C LEU A 536 -38.49 -29.97 8.34
N GLY A 537 -39.62 -30.45 7.83
CA GLY A 537 -39.79 -30.96 6.46
C GLY A 537 -40.96 -31.96 6.39
N ASP A 538 -41.02 -32.74 5.31
CA ASP A 538 -41.93 -33.89 5.26
C ASP A 538 -41.41 -35.01 6.19
N GLU A 539 -42.25 -35.45 7.12
CA GLU A 539 -42.01 -36.68 7.89
C GLU A 539 -42.54 -37.90 7.11
N PRO A 540 -41.82 -39.05 7.09
CA PRO A 540 -40.53 -39.34 7.74
C PRO A 540 -39.30 -38.97 6.87
N LEU A 541 -38.09 -39.26 7.39
CA LEU A 541 -36.87 -39.26 6.56
C LEU A 541 -37.03 -40.15 5.31
N PRO A 542 -36.43 -39.79 4.17
CA PRO A 542 -36.31 -40.68 3.02
C PRO A 542 -35.59 -41.98 3.40
N GLY A 543 -36.05 -43.12 2.85
CA GLY A 543 -35.62 -44.46 3.29
C GLY A 543 -34.19 -44.87 2.91
N ASP A 544 -33.46 -43.97 2.25
CA ASP A 544 -32.07 -44.04 1.80
C ASP A 544 -31.14 -43.10 2.61
N TRP A 545 -31.66 -42.42 3.64
CA TRP A 545 -30.87 -41.62 4.58
C TRP A 545 -30.51 -42.44 5.82
N ASP A 546 -29.21 -42.60 6.10
CA ASP A 546 -28.67 -43.11 7.35
C ASP A 546 -28.17 -41.93 8.19
N VAL A 547 -28.95 -41.52 9.20
CA VAL A 547 -28.74 -40.28 9.97
C VAL A 547 -28.42 -40.58 11.43
N TRP A 548 -27.29 -40.06 11.91
CA TRP A 548 -26.88 -40.20 13.30
C TRP A 548 -26.55 -38.86 13.94
N LEU A 549 -27.09 -38.61 15.14
CA LEU A 549 -26.72 -37.51 16.04
C LEU A 549 -25.82 -38.06 17.15
N LEU A 550 -24.62 -37.52 17.33
CA LEU A 550 -23.82 -37.83 18.51
C LEU A 550 -24.33 -36.98 19.66
N TRP A 551 -25.01 -37.60 20.63
CA TRP A 551 -25.52 -36.97 21.85
C TRP A 551 -24.98 -37.75 23.07
N ASN A 552 -24.79 -37.14 24.24
CA ASN A 552 -24.34 -37.84 25.47
C ASN A 552 -23.31 -39.01 25.33
N TYR A 553 -22.29 -38.90 24.47
CA TYR A 553 -21.19 -39.89 24.27
C TYR A 553 -21.58 -41.06 23.35
N ASP A 554 -22.84 -41.11 22.92
CA ASP A 554 -23.43 -42.18 22.12
C ASP A 554 -23.98 -41.63 20.79
N TRP A 555 -23.88 -42.42 19.72
CA TRP A 555 -24.52 -42.09 18.45
C TRP A 555 -25.97 -42.57 18.46
N TYR A 556 -26.91 -41.64 18.27
CA TYR A 556 -28.35 -41.89 18.20
C TYR A 556 -28.81 -41.84 16.74
N GLU A 557 -29.43 -42.92 16.28
CA GLU A 557 -30.10 -43.02 14.97
C GLU A 557 -31.34 -42.10 14.97
N VAL A 558 -31.44 -41.22 13.96
CA VAL A 558 -32.61 -40.34 13.75
C VAL A 558 -33.59 -41.03 12.79
N LYS A 559 -34.90 -40.98 13.10
CA LYS A 559 -35.96 -41.71 12.38
C LYS A 559 -37.16 -40.82 12.09
#